data_AF-M1TUL9-F1
#
_entry.id   AF-M1TUL9-F1
#
_cell.length_a   1.000
_cell.length_b   1.000
_cell.length_c   1.000
_cell.angle_alpha   90.00
_cell.angle_beta   90.00
_cell.angle_gamma   90.00
#
_symmetry.space_group_name_H-M   'P 1'
#
loop_
_entity.id
_entity.type
_entity.pdbx_description
1 polymer ?
#
loop_
_entity_poly.entity_id
_entity_poly.type
_entity_poly.pdbx_seq_one_letter_code
_entity_poly.pdbx_strand_id
1 'polypeptide(L)'
;MRRTLPISAFSSIMLATVMASCSSPAPETSATATPAAPVTPAEVTDGVGVDKLPFDAMPTVAREAQVACPYLDTEWVAETNGQRVTGYGTDESFSTPACVYYSFPEEPQLTVIVREMDSVAEATQVVDWAAPIDSTEPAEEPAGWSGGRGGGQGQGALYAVSKNNTAVVVFSNQEQSLKAQLVAEEVIKNLGL
;
A
#
# COMPACT_ATOMS: atom_id res chain seq x y z
N MET A 1 -4.87 -15.54 -49.95
CA MET A 1 -6.18 -16.20 -50.00
C MET A 1 -7.12 -15.47 -49.05
N ARG A 2 -8.21 -14.91 -49.58
CA ARG A 2 -9.29 -14.24 -48.84
C ARG A 2 -10.28 -15.28 -48.30
N ARG A 3 -10.69 -15.19 -47.03
CA ARG A 3 -11.92 -15.78 -46.45
C ARG A 3 -12.36 -14.87 -45.28
N THR A 4 -13.22 -13.87 -45.44
CA THR A 4 -14.71 -13.84 -45.45
C THR A 4 -15.41 -14.38 -44.18
N LEU A 5 -16.18 -13.50 -43.52
CA LEU A 5 -17.02 -13.61 -42.29
C LEU A 5 -18.21 -14.60 -42.39
N PRO A 6 -18.92 -14.87 -41.27
CA PRO A 6 -20.20 -14.17 -40.96
C PRO A 6 -20.34 -13.77 -39.46
N ILE A 7 -20.65 -12.52 -39.07
CA ILE A 7 -21.98 -11.89 -38.85
C ILE A 7 -23.08 -12.83 -38.31
N SER A 8 -23.49 -12.63 -37.06
CA SER A 8 -24.84 -12.95 -36.55
C SER A 8 -25.21 -12.04 -35.38
N ALA A 9 -26.41 -11.48 -35.49
CA ALA A 9 -27.01 -10.45 -34.65
C ALA A 9 -28.01 -11.06 -33.65
N PHE A 10 -28.12 -10.49 -32.44
CA PHE A 10 -29.29 -10.62 -31.54
C PHE A 10 -29.32 -9.34 -30.67
N SER A 11 -30.17 -8.35 -30.98
CA SER A 11 -31.58 -8.19 -30.60
C SER A 11 -31.77 -7.49 -29.25
N SER A 12 -32.28 -6.26 -29.33
CA SER A 12 -32.63 -5.33 -28.26
C SER A 12 -33.79 -5.82 -27.37
N ILE A 13 -33.79 -5.41 -26.10
CA ILE A 13 -35.01 -5.26 -25.28
C ILE A 13 -34.94 -3.90 -24.56
N MET A 14 -36.05 -3.16 -24.67
CA MET A 14 -36.32 -1.82 -24.15
C MET A 14 -37.53 -1.91 -23.21
N LEU A 15 -37.48 -1.28 -22.02
CA LEU A 15 -38.62 -0.80 -21.19
C LEU A 15 -38.07 -0.37 -19.80
N ALA A 16 -38.60 0.57 -19.01
CA ALA A 16 -39.25 1.86 -19.16
C ALA A 16 -39.30 2.49 -17.74
N THR A 17 -39.38 3.82 -17.71
CA THR A 17 -39.38 4.81 -16.61
C THR A 17 -40.46 4.68 -15.52
N VAL A 18 -40.18 5.19 -14.31
CA VAL A 18 -41.15 5.92 -13.46
C VAL A 18 -40.45 7.09 -12.73
N MET A 19 -41.09 8.28 -12.73
CA MET A 19 -40.70 9.51 -12.01
C MET A 19 -41.36 9.61 -10.63
N ALA A 20 -40.70 10.28 -9.68
CA ALA A 20 -41.27 11.09 -8.58
C ALA A 20 -40.14 11.83 -7.83
N SER A 21 -40.32 12.92 -7.08
CA SER A 21 -40.92 14.25 -7.24
C SER A 21 -40.64 15.01 -5.92
N CYS A 22 -40.56 16.34 -5.99
CA CYS A 22 -40.60 17.35 -4.89
C CYS A 22 -39.40 17.45 -3.94
N SER A 23 -39.07 18.58 -3.31
CA SER A 23 -39.30 20.03 -3.46
C SER A 23 -38.71 20.63 -2.17
N SER A 24 -37.87 21.67 -2.23
CA SER A 24 -37.31 22.37 -1.04
C SER A 24 -38.39 23.16 -0.26
N PRO A 25 -38.16 23.48 1.04
CA PRO A 25 -37.55 24.78 1.38
C PRO A 25 -36.68 24.80 2.67
N ALA A 26 -35.88 25.86 2.81
CA ALA A 26 -35.19 26.26 4.04
C ALA A 26 -36.15 26.83 5.09
N PRO A 27 -35.74 26.87 6.37
CA PRO A 27 -35.73 28.14 7.06
C PRO A 27 -34.45 28.41 7.87
N GLU A 28 -34.05 29.68 7.88
CA GLU A 28 -33.21 30.26 8.91
C GLU A 28 -33.96 30.29 10.25
N THR A 29 -33.29 29.94 11.35
CA THR A 29 -33.74 30.31 12.70
C THR A 29 -32.53 30.59 13.56
N SER A 30 -32.32 31.88 13.84
CA SER A 30 -31.51 32.38 14.94
C SER A 30 -32.13 31.97 16.27
N ALA A 31 -31.38 31.30 17.14
CA ALA A 31 -31.68 31.24 18.57
C ALA A 31 -30.40 30.96 19.40
N THR A 32 -29.99 32.00 20.11
CA THR A 32 -29.56 31.97 21.52
C THR A 32 -28.18 31.37 21.85
N ALA A 33 -27.23 32.28 22.09
CA ALA A 33 -26.00 32.02 22.81
C ALA A 33 -26.30 31.47 24.22
N THR A 34 -25.86 30.24 24.48
CA THR A 34 -25.78 29.62 25.81
C THR A 34 -24.31 29.66 26.26
N PRO A 35 -23.99 29.88 27.56
CA PRO A 35 -22.63 30.11 28.00
C PRO A 35 -21.74 28.88 27.79
N ALA A 36 -20.52 29.11 27.32
CA ALA A 36 -19.49 28.10 27.15
C ALA A 36 -19.15 27.44 28.49
N ALA A 37 -19.46 26.15 28.61
CA ALA A 37 -18.81 25.27 29.56
C ALA A 37 -17.34 25.10 29.14
N PRO A 38 -16.39 24.97 30.09
CA PRO A 38 -15.00 24.73 29.74
C PRO A 38 -14.91 23.38 29.02
N VAL A 39 -14.55 23.42 27.75
CA VAL A 39 -14.13 22.23 27.00
C VAL A 39 -12.83 21.75 27.64
N THR A 40 -12.93 20.71 28.44
CA THR A 40 -11.82 19.82 28.74
C THR A 40 -11.17 19.46 27.39
N PRO A 41 -9.84 19.58 27.23
CA PRO A 41 -9.19 19.10 26.01
C PRO A 41 -9.65 17.68 25.75
N ALA A 42 -10.21 17.44 24.56
CA ALA A 42 -10.46 16.11 24.08
C ALA A 42 -9.11 15.37 24.14
N GLU A 43 -9.09 14.32 24.95
CA GLU A 43 -8.01 13.35 24.99
C GLU A 43 -7.78 12.88 23.56
N VAL A 44 -6.56 13.12 23.06
CA VAL A 44 -6.10 12.58 21.78
C VAL A 44 -6.29 11.09 21.90
N THR A 45 -7.24 10.54 21.14
CA THR A 45 -7.41 9.08 21.07
C THR A 45 -6.10 8.53 20.54
N ASP A 46 -5.36 7.80 21.38
CA ASP A 46 -4.25 6.94 20.96
C ASP A 46 -4.68 6.22 19.68
N GLY A 47 -3.97 6.49 18.59
CA GLY A 47 -4.33 6.05 17.25
C GLY A 47 -4.37 4.53 17.18
N VAL A 48 -5.57 3.96 17.14
CA VAL A 48 -5.77 2.55 16.79
C VAL A 48 -5.19 2.36 15.38
N GLY A 49 -4.07 1.65 15.29
CA GLY A 49 -3.39 1.36 14.03
C GLY A 49 -2.06 2.07 13.80
N VAL A 50 -1.54 2.87 14.74
CA VAL A 50 -0.17 3.43 14.61
C VAL A 50 0.89 2.45 15.11
N ASP A 51 1.97 2.30 14.34
CA ASP A 51 3.13 1.49 14.70
C ASP A 51 3.99 2.17 15.77
N LYS A 52 4.32 1.44 16.83
CA LYS A 52 5.20 1.93 17.92
C LYS A 52 6.67 1.51 17.75
N LEU A 53 6.99 0.93 16.60
CA LEU A 53 8.34 0.47 16.25
C LEU A 53 9.19 1.65 15.74
N PRO A 54 10.52 1.61 15.91
CA PRO A 54 11.38 2.66 15.36
C PRO A 54 11.24 2.74 13.82
N PHE A 55 11.60 3.88 13.24
CA PHE A 55 11.43 4.13 11.80
C PHE A 55 12.22 3.14 10.92
N ASP A 56 13.31 2.57 11.45
CA ASP A 56 14.22 1.62 10.80
C ASP A 56 13.92 0.14 11.14
N ALA A 57 12.77 -0.14 11.76
CA ALA A 57 12.39 -1.50 12.12
C ALA A 57 12.25 -2.41 10.88
N MET A 58 12.91 -3.57 10.94
CA MET A 58 12.82 -4.63 9.93
C MET A 58 12.00 -5.81 10.45
N PRO A 59 11.17 -6.44 9.61
CA PRO A 59 10.38 -7.60 10.01
C PRO A 59 11.28 -8.82 10.27
N THR A 60 10.88 -9.62 11.27
CA THR A 60 11.56 -10.87 11.62
C THR A 60 10.64 -12.04 11.38
N VAL A 61 10.90 -12.79 10.31
CA VAL A 61 10.10 -13.96 9.91
C VAL A 61 11.02 -15.17 9.76
N ALA A 62 10.63 -16.29 10.35
CA ALA A 62 11.35 -17.55 10.16
C ALA A 62 11.21 -18.04 8.71
N ARG A 63 12.30 -18.51 8.11
CA ARG A 63 12.32 -18.98 6.72
C ARG A 63 11.34 -20.12 6.46
N GLU A 64 11.17 -21.00 7.45
CA GLU A 64 10.29 -22.17 7.39
C GLU A 64 8.83 -21.83 7.72
N ALA A 65 8.53 -20.55 7.99
CA ALA A 65 7.15 -20.10 8.13
C ALA A 65 6.36 -20.41 6.84
N GLN A 66 5.06 -20.57 7.02
CA GLN A 66 4.07 -20.83 5.96
C GLN A 66 2.81 -20.02 6.25
N VAL A 67 2.96 -18.75 6.60
CA VAL A 67 1.84 -17.85 6.92
C VAL A 67 1.65 -16.91 5.75
N ALA A 68 0.55 -17.08 5.03
CA ALA A 68 0.27 -16.31 3.82
C ALA A 68 0.10 -14.82 4.15
N CYS A 69 0.62 -13.97 3.26
CA CYS A 69 0.44 -12.53 3.37
C CYS A 69 -1.03 -12.16 3.10
N PRO A 70 -1.68 -11.33 3.94
CA PRO A 70 -3.10 -11.05 3.80
C PRO A 70 -3.46 -10.19 2.56
N TYR A 71 -2.48 -9.56 1.92
CA TYR A 71 -2.70 -8.61 0.81
C TYR A 71 -1.83 -8.90 -0.44
N LEU A 72 -1.07 -9.99 -0.46
CA LEU A 72 -0.27 -10.40 -1.60
C LEU A 72 -0.36 -11.91 -1.82
N ASP A 73 -0.65 -12.29 -3.06
CA ASP A 73 -0.64 -13.70 -3.46
C ASP A 73 0.80 -14.21 -3.63
N THR A 74 1.06 -15.42 -3.14
CA THR A 74 2.41 -16.00 -3.12
C THR A 74 2.91 -16.40 -4.50
N GLU A 75 2.02 -16.87 -5.38
CA GLU A 75 2.38 -17.25 -6.75
C GLU A 75 2.68 -15.98 -7.58
N TRP A 76 1.84 -14.96 -7.45
CA TRP A 76 2.06 -13.65 -8.06
C TRP A 76 3.38 -13.01 -7.64
N VAL A 77 3.75 -13.11 -6.35
CA VAL A 77 5.06 -12.66 -5.86
C VAL A 77 6.20 -13.43 -6.53
N ALA A 78 6.07 -14.76 -6.65
CA ALA A 78 7.09 -15.59 -7.30
C ALA A 78 7.30 -15.20 -8.78
N GLU A 79 6.22 -14.91 -9.49
CA GLU A 79 6.24 -14.48 -10.90
C GLU A 79 6.81 -13.06 -11.05
N THR A 80 6.34 -12.12 -10.24
CA THR A 80 6.72 -10.71 -10.33
C THR A 80 8.17 -10.48 -9.94
N ASN A 81 8.61 -11.12 -8.85
CA ASN A 81 10.01 -11.05 -8.41
C ASN A 81 10.91 -11.94 -9.29
N GLY A 82 10.36 -13.02 -9.86
CA GLY A 82 11.07 -13.90 -10.80
C GLY A 82 11.85 -15.02 -10.13
N GLN A 83 11.48 -15.41 -8.91
CA GLN A 83 12.08 -16.52 -8.19
C GLN A 83 11.01 -17.38 -7.50
N ARG A 84 11.22 -18.70 -7.47
CA ARG A 84 10.33 -19.61 -6.74
C ARG A 84 10.34 -19.28 -5.25
N VAL A 85 9.16 -19.21 -4.66
CA VAL A 85 9.00 -19.07 -3.22
C VAL A 85 9.24 -20.42 -2.55
N THR A 86 10.14 -20.46 -1.57
CA THR A 86 10.44 -21.65 -0.76
C THR A 86 9.97 -21.53 0.68
N GLY A 87 9.65 -20.31 1.12
CA GLY A 87 9.20 -19.99 2.47
C GLY A 87 8.60 -18.58 2.51
N TYR A 88 7.64 -18.34 3.41
CA TYR A 88 6.96 -17.06 3.51
C TYR A 88 6.27 -16.92 4.86
N GLY A 89 6.20 -15.70 5.37
CA GLY A 89 5.53 -15.44 6.63
C GLY A 89 5.27 -13.96 6.85
N THR A 90 4.57 -13.68 7.95
CA THR A 90 4.17 -12.35 8.37
C THR A 90 4.76 -11.99 9.72
N ASP A 91 5.04 -10.70 9.92
CA ASP A 91 5.38 -10.12 11.22
C ASP A 91 4.24 -9.22 11.69
N GLU A 92 3.54 -9.66 12.74
CA GLU A 92 2.37 -8.97 13.32
C GLU A 92 2.75 -7.89 14.34
N SER A 93 4.05 -7.59 14.52
CA SER A 93 4.48 -6.44 15.33
C SER A 93 4.16 -5.10 14.67
N PHE A 94 3.92 -5.12 13.35
CA PHE A 94 3.42 -3.99 12.56
C PHE A 94 1.88 -4.04 12.53
N SER A 95 1.25 -2.87 12.59
CA SER A 95 -0.21 -2.66 12.52
C SER A 95 -0.82 -3.32 11.28
N THR A 96 -0.17 -3.13 10.12
CA THR A 96 -0.36 -3.95 8.93
C THR A 96 0.76 -4.99 8.89
N PRO A 97 0.45 -6.30 8.94
CA PRO A 97 1.47 -7.33 9.01
C PRO A 97 2.49 -7.20 7.87
N ALA A 98 3.77 -7.05 8.21
CA ALA A 98 4.83 -7.03 7.22
C ALA A 98 5.01 -8.43 6.64
N CYS A 99 5.30 -8.54 5.34
CA CYS A 99 5.38 -9.83 4.65
C CYS A 99 6.79 -10.09 4.13
N VAL A 100 7.33 -11.27 4.42
CA VAL A 100 8.67 -11.68 4.00
C VAL A 100 8.57 -12.96 3.19
N TYR A 101 9.24 -12.98 2.03
CA TYR A 101 9.27 -14.12 1.12
C TYR A 101 10.70 -14.57 0.90
N TYR A 102 10.91 -15.88 0.94
CA TYR A 102 12.20 -16.53 0.74
C TYR A 102 12.23 -17.29 -0.59
N SER A 103 13.41 -17.34 -1.18
CA SER A 103 13.78 -18.25 -2.26
C SER A 103 14.95 -19.09 -1.78
N PHE A 104 15.68 -19.78 -2.67
CA PHE A 104 16.83 -20.61 -2.31
C PHE A 104 17.99 -19.90 -1.56
N PRO A 105 18.34 -18.62 -1.81
CA PRO A 105 19.31 -17.89 -0.99
C PRO A 105 18.89 -17.78 0.48
N GLU A 106 19.83 -17.51 1.38
CA GLU A 106 19.54 -17.36 2.82
C GLU A 106 18.70 -16.09 3.07
N GLU A 107 19.07 -15.00 2.40
CA GLU A 107 18.37 -13.73 2.45
C GLU A 107 16.97 -13.82 1.80
N PRO A 108 15.98 -13.04 2.28
CA PRO A 108 14.69 -12.93 1.63
C PRO A 108 14.82 -12.53 0.16
N GLN A 109 13.96 -13.09 -0.68
CA GLN A 109 13.84 -12.62 -2.06
C GLN A 109 13.06 -11.32 -2.17
N LEU A 110 12.14 -11.09 -1.22
CA LEU A 110 11.25 -9.94 -1.18
C LEU A 110 10.83 -9.68 0.28
N THR A 111 10.89 -8.42 0.71
CA THR A 111 10.39 -7.95 2.00
C THR A 111 9.47 -6.77 1.76
N VAL A 112 8.27 -6.80 2.36
CA VAL A 112 7.25 -5.76 2.26
C VAL A 112 6.93 -5.25 3.65
N ILE A 113 7.03 -3.95 3.84
CA ILE A 113 6.77 -3.25 5.09
C ILE A 113 5.75 -2.16 4.80
N VAL A 114 4.65 -2.16 5.55
CA VAL A 114 3.67 -1.08 5.56
C VAL A 114 3.74 -0.45 6.93
N ARG A 115 3.91 0.86 6.99
CA ARG A 115 4.09 1.62 8.22
C ARG A 115 2.99 2.65 8.37
N GLU A 116 2.32 2.64 9.51
CA GLU A 116 1.44 3.72 9.94
C GLU A 116 2.15 4.52 11.04
N MET A 117 2.47 5.78 10.77
CA MET A 117 3.26 6.63 11.66
C MET A 117 2.38 7.68 12.36
N ASP A 118 2.90 8.32 13.41
CA ASP A 118 2.19 9.38 14.12
C ASP A 118 2.07 10.67 13.29
N SER A 119 2.94 10.85 12.29
CA SER A 119 2.95 12.04 11.44
C SER A 119 3.49 11.80 10.02
N VAL A 120 3.22 12.76 9.14
CA VAL A 120 3.77 12.81 7.78
C VAL A 120 5.30 12.81 7.81
N ALA A 121 5.90 13.57 8.71
CA ALA A 121 7.36 13.69 8.81
C ALA A 121 8.03 12.35 9.19
N GLU A 122 7.39 11.57 10.05
CA GLU A 122 7.88 10.24 10.43
C GLU A 122 7.70 9.21 9.31
N ALA A 123 6.60 9.28 8.55
CA ALA A 123 6.43 8.45 7.35
C ALA A 123 7.50 8.76 6.30
N THR A 124 7.82 10.05 6.09
CA THR A 124 8.95 10.46 5.23
C THR A 124 10.28 9.97 5.80
N GLN A 125 10.48 9.96 7.12
CA GLN A 125 11.69 9.42 7.74
C GLN A 125 11.88 7.93 7.46
N VAL A 126 10.81 7.13 7.48
CA VAL A 126 10.85 5.71 7.07
C VAL A 126 11.30 5.60 5.60
N VAL A 127 10.74 6.42 4.72
CA VAL A 127 11.08 6.43 3.29
C VAL A 127 12.55 6.82 3.08
N ASP A 128 13.02 7.91 3.68
CA ASP A 128 14.40 8.39 3.51
C ASP A 128 15.44 7.43 4.10
N TRP A 129 15.07 6.67 5.14
CA TRP A 129 15.91 5.60 5.65
C TRP A 129 16.04 4.45 4.66
N ALA A 130 14.92 4.00 4.07
CA ALA A 130 14.92 2.92 3.11
C ALA A 130 15.52 3.33 1.75
N ALA A 131 15.26 4.57 1.33
CA ALA A 131 15.64 5.15 0.05
C ALA A 131 16.32 6.51 0.26
N PRO A 132 17.62 6.54 0.62
CA PRO A 132 18.30 7.79 0.88
C PRO A 132 18.32 8.70 -0.36
N ILE A 133 18.09 10.00 -0.12
CA ILE A 133 17.92 11.02 -1.17
C ILE A 133 19.15 11.13 -2.09
N ASP A 134 20.34 10.89 -1.57
CA ASP A 134 21.61 11.04 -2.31
C ASP A 134 21.99 9.83 -3.16
N SER A 135 21.24 8.72 -3.04
CA SER A 135 21.58 7.43 -3.66
C SER A 135 20.40 6.75 -4.36
N THR A 136 19.23 7.39 -4.39
CA THR A 136 18.02 6.87 -5.06
C THR A 136 17.43 7.87 -6.05
N GLU A 137 16.63 7.35 -6.98
CA GLU A 137 15.85 8.16 -7.91
C GLU A 137 14.45 8.41 -7.34
N PRO A 138 13.79 9.53 -7.70
CA PRO A 138 12.41 9.80 -7.27
C PRO A 138 11.42 8.69 -7.66
N ALA A 139 10.46 8.45 -6.79
CA ALA A 139 9.34 7.53 -6.97
C ALA A 139 8.03 8.23 -6.63
N GLU A 140 7.18 8.46 -7.63
CA GLU A 140 5.96 9.30 -7.52
C GLU A 140 4.68 8.54 -7.90
N GLU A 141 4.77 7.21 -7.98
CA GLU A 141 3.65 6.33 -8.31
C GLU A 141 3.28 5.45 -7.08
N PRO A 142 2.00 5.10 -6.91
CA PRO A 142 0.85 5.64 -7.64
C PRO A 142 0.56 7.10 -7.27
N ALA A 143 -0.29 7.78 -8.05
CA ALA A 143 -0.60 9.20 -7.84
C ALA A 143 -0.91 9.56 -6.37
N GLY A 144 -0.19 10.58 -5.86
CA GLY A 144 -0.31 11.06 -4.48
C GLY A 144 0.68 10.44 -3.50
N TRP A 145 1.49 9.48 -3.94
CA TRP A 145 2.62 8.92 -3.20
C TRP A 145 3.94 9.56 -3.65
N SER A 146 4.90 9.69 -2.74
CA SER A 146 6.24 10.22 -3.05
C SER A 146 7.32 9.53 -2.21
N GLY A 147 8.50 9.39 -2.79
CA GLY A 147 9.67 8.77 -2.16
C GLY A 147 10.78 8.45 -3.13
N GLY A 148 11.43 7.30 -2.95
CA GLY A 148 12.61 6.91 -3.71
C GLY A 148 12.62 5.44 -4.15
N ARG A 149 13.35 5.18 -5.22
CA ARG A 149 13.62 3.83 -5.74
C ARG A 149 15.08 3.69 -6.13
N GLY A 150 15.62 2.50 -5.99
CA GLY A 150 17.00 2.20 -6.33
C GLY A 150 17.18 0.74 -6.67
N GLY A 151 18.23 0.41 -7.40
CA GLY A 151 18.58 -0.97 -7.68
C GLY A 151 19.87 -1.13 -8.47
N GLY A 152 20.36 -2.37 -8.52
CA GLY A 152 21.58 -2.74 -9.23
C GLY A 152 22.79 -2.86 -8.31
N GLN A 153 23.97 -2.87 -8.93
CA GLN A 153 25.27 -2.93 -8.24
C GLN A 153 25.44 -4.17 -7.33
N GLY A 154 24.72 -5.27 -7.61
CA GLY A 154 24.75 -6.49 -6.79
C GLY A 154 24.10 -6.35 -5.40
N GLN A 155 23.35 -5.28 -5.13
CA GLN A 155 22.73 -5.01 -3.82
C GLN A 155 21.23 -5.31 -3.77
N GLY A 156 20.63 -5.74 -4.88
CA GLY A 156 19.18 -5.88 -5.02
C GLY A 156 18.53 -4.57 -5.48
N ALA A 157 17.27 -4.37 -5.09
CA ALA A 157 16.50 -3.18 -5.41
C ALA A 157 15.50 -2.85 -4.31
N LEU A 158 15.05 -1.60 -4.30
CA LEU A 158 14.09 -1.08 -3.36
C LEU A 158 13.11 -0.11 -4.02
N TYR A 159 11.92 -0.02 -3.43
CA TYR A 159 10.93 0.99 -3.71
C TYR A 159 10.29 1.43 -2.39
N ALA A 160 10.39 2.70 -2.05
CA ALA A 160 9.86 3.25 -0.81
C ALA A 160 9.08 4.52 -1.11
N VAL A 161 7.83 4.59 -0.69
CA VAL A 161 6.96 5.75 -0.88
C VAL A 161 6.10 5.99 0.34
N SER A 162 5.69 7.25 0.53
CA SER A 162 4.75 7.63 1.58
C SER A 162 3.63 8.51 1.03
N LYS A 163 2.48 8.46 1.70
CA LYS A 163 1.34 9.36 1.51
C LYS A 163 0.70 9.62 2.86
N ASN A 164 0.52 10.89 3.21
CA ASN A 164 0.12 11.29 4.58
C ASN A 164 1.08 10.68 5.61
N ASN A 165 0.57 9.98 6.61
CA ASN A 165 1.33 9.32 7.67
C ASN A 165 1.59 7.82 7.38
N THR A 166 1.29 7.34 6.17
CA THR A 166 1.51 5.94 5.77
C THR A 166 2.73 5.84 4.87
N ALA A 167 3.61 4.86 5.11
CA ALA A 167 4.73 4.53 4.26
C ALA A 167 4.68 3.07 3.81
N VAL A 168 5.07 2.80 2.57
CA VAL A 168 5.19 1.46 1.98
C VAL A 168 6.61 1.29 1.48
N VAL A 169 7.29 0.26 1.98
CA VAL A 169 8.68 -0.06 1.62
C VAL A 169 8.73 -1.49 1.12
N VAL A 170 9.35 -1.67 -0.05
CA VAL A 170 9.60 -2.98 -0.64
C VAL A 170 11.07 -3.13 -0.94
N PHE A 171 11.69 -4.18 -0.42
CA PHE A 171 13.03 -4.62 -0.79
C PHE A 171 12.94 -5.89 -1.62
N SER A 172 13.76 -5.99 -2.66
CA SER A 172 13.88 -7.16 -3.54
C SER A 172 15.36 -7.54 -3.68
N ASN A 173 15.65 -8.84 -3.75
CA ASN A 173 16.99 -9.32 -4.08
C ASN A 173 17.31 -9.24 -5.59
N GLN A 174 16.39 -8.70 -6.40
CA GLN A 174 16.57 -8.48 -7.83
C GLN A 174 17.11 -7.09 -8.09
N GLU A 175 17.90 -6.92 -9.14
CA GLU A 175 18.47 -5.61 -9.48
C GLU A 175 17.47 -4.61 -10.07
N GLN A 176 16.28 -5.07 -10.48
CA GLN A 176 15.29 -4.22 -11.16
C GLN A 176 14.34 -3.58 -10.14
N SER A 177 14.48 -2.28 -9.89
CA SER A 177 13.56 -1.51 -9.03
C SER A 177 12.11 -1.53 -9.52
N LEU A 178 11.87 -1.77 -10.81
CA LEU A 178 10.53 -1.99 -11.35
C LEU A 178 9.80 -3.15 -10.65
N LYS A 179 10.50 -4.22 -10.24
CA LYS A 179 9.87 -5.33 -9.53
C LYS A 179 9.40 -4.92 -8.14
N ALA A 180 10.21 -4.18 -7.40
CA ALA A 180 9.83 -3.63 -6.10
C ALA A 180 8.68 -2.62 -6.24
N GLN A 181 8.68 -1.79 -7.29
CA GLN A 181 7.61 -0.86 -7.62
C GLN A 181 6.27 -1.59 -7.87
N LEU A 182 6.25 -2.61 -8.73
CA LEU A 182 5.03 -3.37 -9.03
C LEU A 182 4.43 -4.02 -7.78
N VAL A 183 5.28 -4.54 -6.89
CA VAL A 183 4.84 -5.06 -5.59
C VAL A 183 4.24 -3.95 -4.72
N ALA A 184 4.91 -2.80 -4.60
CA ALA A 184 4.41 -1.69 -3.79
C ALA A 184 3.05 -1.16 -4.29
N GLU A 185 2.89 -1.02 -5.61
CA GLU A 185 1.63 -0.62 -6.23
C GLU A 185 0.51 -1.63 -5.96
N GLU A 186 0.79 -2.92 -6.05
CA GLU A 186 -0.18 -3.98 -5.76
C GLU A 186 -0.57 -4.01 -4.27
N VAL A 187 0.38 -3.76 -3.36
CA VAL A 187 0.13 -3.63 -1.92
C VAL A 187 -0.80 -2.45 -1.64
N ILE A 188 -0.45 -1.26 -2.16
CA ILE A 188 -1.24 -0.03 -2.01
C ILE A 188 -2.66 -0.25 -2.55
N LYS A 189 -2.79 -0.89 -3.71
CA LYS A 189 -4.08 -1.22 -4.32
C LYS A 189 -4.90 -2.20 -3.47
N ASN A 190 -4.31 -3.28 -3.00
CA ASN A 190 -5.04 -4.34 -2.27
C ASN A 190 -5.44 -3.92 -0.86
N LEU A 191 -4.66 -3.02 -0.23
CA LEU A 191 -4.97 -2.45 1.07
C LEU A 191 -5.86 -1.19 0.98
N GLY A 192 -6.02 -0.60 -0.21
CA GLY A 192 -6.83 0.60 -0.41
C GLY A 192 -6.23 1.86 0.21
N LEU A 193 -4.89 1.98 0.16
CA LEU A 193 -4.12 3.05 0.81
C LEU A 193 -4.09 4.35 0.01
#